data_AF-A0A7Y2D0W7-F1
#
_entry.id   AF-A0A7Y2D0W7-F1
#
_cell.length_a   1.000
_cell.length_b   1.000
_cell.length_c   1.000
_cell.angle_alpha   90.00
_cell.angle_beta   90.00
_cell.angle_gamma   90.00
#
_symmetry.space_group_name_H-M   'P 1'
#
loop_
_entity.id
_entity.type
_entity.pdbx_description
1 polymer ?
#
loop_
_entity_poly.entity_id
_entity_poly.type
_entity_poly.pdbx_seq_one_letter_code
_entity_poly.pdbx_strand_id
1 'polypeptide(L)'
;MFVAKRLFVVLFVTALVAGTVVAQQPTASGPYQRLEVLRSQLEQVKRSVSSTVSTLKKSDDYDTQKDNPDSWYNRMKGLEKETSGLLNDVNSLRGKVTRSDQYEASDIDSVEERTAELKSRVDKALLESADARAAVSTNEGKPRKKKKKKKFLWIFGGGDKDDEYDELIGSVSPGRDRELFIVATREVRRRKYDVGRLLFQTIISTYPDSDYLPMAKLAVADSFYLQSNTSSLIQAGAAYRDWLTFFPTHPLADRVMLKIAEAEMRQIGLPDRDITNARRAEQRLRALLQQYPNSSLRPLAEARLSEVQDNLGMHNLIVGNFYYKRAVKYNKGGLKGAQSRYREIVEKYPKFKMLDEVLFKLAVTYQLEEETDQAARYYQQIVREWPNSEYVAKAKEQLELIGAEIPEPNPERKDVLPPEKESFFENFKNQFLGLYPMTIDKNGVLMTKKFDETKFELIDQVIENEGELKSSQIPKALTTVISDRSPEGGAQ
;
A
#
# COMPACT_ATOMS: atom_id res chain seq x y z
N MET A 1 -2.53 -2.08 -58.43
CA MET A 1 -3.70 -2.82 -57.91
C MET A 1 -3.62 -2.77 -56.39
N PHE A 2 -4.55 -2.05 -55.77
CA PHE A 2 -4.58 -1.78 -54.32
C PHE A 2 -4.74 -3.08 -53.52
N VAL A 3 -3.88 -3.31 -52.53
CA VAL A 3 -4.19 -4.17 -51.39
C VAL A 3 -3.87 -3.39 -50.12
N ALA A 4 -4.92 -2.80 -49.55
CA ALA A 4 -4.88 -2.05 -48.31
C ALA A 4 -4.68 -3.01 -47.12
N LYS A 5 -3.55 -2.90 -46.42
CA LYS A 5 -3.44 -3.36 -45.03
C LYS A 5 -3.54 -2.14 -44.12
N ARG A 6 -4.74 -1.96 -43.56
CA ARG A 6 -5.01 -1.01 -42.47
C ARG A 6 -4.20 -1.45 -41.25
N LEU A 7 -3.32 -0.58 -40.75
CA LEU A 7 -2.72 -0.74 -39.43
C LEU A 7 -3.50 0.13 -38.45
N PHE A 8 -4.10 -0.53 -37.46
CA PHE A 8 -4.92 0.03 -36.41
C PHE A 8 -4.00 0.71 -35.38
N VAL A 9 -4.02 2.04 -35.31
CA VAL A 9 -3.44 2.77 -34.17
C VAL A 9 -4.55 2.98 -33.17
N VAL A 10 -4.52 2.21 -32.08
CA VAL A 10 -5.40 2.40 -30.92
C VAL A 10 -4.90 3.63 -30.16
N LEU A 11 -5.45 4.78 -30.52
CA LEU A 11 -5.40 5.99 -29.72
C LEU A 11 -6.59 5.93 -28.76
N PHE A 12 -6.31 5.88 -27.46
CA PHE A 12 -7.33 6.03 -26.42
C PHE A 12 -7.83 7.49 -26.44
N VAL A 13 -8.68 7.81 -27.40
CA VAL A 13 -9.62 8.91 -27.29
C VAL A 13 -10.63 8.43 -26.27
N THR A 14 -10.59 8.97 -25.05
CA THR A 14 -11.75 8.90 -24.17
C THR A 14 -12.86 9.65 -24.88
N ALA A 15 -13.69 8.92 -25.63
CA ALA A 15 -14.98 9.39 -26.07
C ALA A 15 -15.70 9.88 -24.82
N LEU A 16 -16.05 11.16 -24.79
CA LEU A 16 -17.11 11.63 -23.92
C LEU A 16 -18.31 10.76 -24.28
N VAL A 17 -18.63 9.80 -23.41
CA VAL A 17 -19.91 9.11 -23.48
C VAL A 17 -20.94 10.21 -23.28
N ALA A 18 -21.59 10.62 -24.37
CA ALA A 18 -22.86 11.31 -24.32
C ALA A 18 -23.85 10.32 -23.71
N GLY A 19 -23.83 10.24 -22.39
CA GLY A 19 -24.90 9.60 -21.65
C GLY A 19 -26.16 10.36 -22.00
N THR A 20 -27.07 9.69 -22.68
CA THR A 20 -28.46 10.12 -22.78
C THR A 20 -28.93 10.32 -21.35
N VAL A 21 -29.00 11.58 -20.94
CA VAL A 21 -29.65 11.98 -19.70
C VAL A 21 -31.11 11.61 -19.92
N VAL A 22 -31.54 10.51 -19.28
CA VAL A 22 -32.95 10.28 -19.03
C VAL A 22 -33.48 11.56 -18.40
N ALA A 23 -34.49 12.16 -19.04
CA ALA A 23 -35.15 13.35 -18.55
C ALA A 23 -35.77 13.06 -17.17
N GLN A 24 -35.00 13.27 -16.11
CA GLN A 24 -35.52 13.41 -14.76
C GLN A 24 -35.90 14.87 -14.58
N GLN A 25 -37.21 15.10 -14.41
CA GLN A 25 -37.75 16.36 -13.93
C GLN A 25 -37.02 16.81 -12.65
N PRO A 26 -36.89 18.13 -12.43
CA PRO A 26 -35.98 18.71 -11.45
C PRO A 26 -36.47 18.42 -10.03
N THR A 27 -35.95 17.36 -9.41
CA THR A 27 -36.04 17.20 -7.96
C THR A 27 -35.11 18.21 -7.34
N ALA A 28 -35.66 19.14 -6.56
CA ALA A 28 -34.95 20.23 -5.89
C ALA A 28 -33.67 19.75 -5.19
N SER A 29 -32.53 19.86 -5.88
CA SER A 29 -31.22 19.57 -5.31
C SER A 29 -30.84 20.71 -4.37
N GLY A 30 -30.58 20.39 -3.11
CA GLY A 30 -30.18 21.39 -2.12
C GLY A 30 -28.91 22.14 -2.54
N PRO A 31 -28.69 23.38 -2.04
CA PRO A 31 -27.52 24.22 -2.34
C PRO A 31 -26.18 23.49 -2.25
N TYR A 32 -26.03 22.62 -1.25
CA TYR A 32 -24.82 21.81 -1.07
C TYR A 32 -24.59 20.80 -2.20
N GLN A 33 -25.65 20.12 -2.64
CA GLN A 33 -25.57 19.11 -3.70
C GLN A 33 -25.22 19.74 -5.05
N ARG A 34 -25.80 20.92 -5.34
CA ARG A 34 -25.46 21.73 -6.52
C ARG A 34 -23.96 22.07 -6.53
N LEU A 35 -23.43 22.56 -5.42
CA LEU A 35 -22.01 22.93 -5.29
C LEU A 35 -21.06 21.72 -5.38
N GLU A 36 -21.44 20.55 -4.89
CA GLU A 36 -20.60 19.34 -5.02
C GLU A 36 -20.54 18.82 -6.46
N VAL A 37 -21.65 18.94 -7.21
CA VAL A 37 -21.66 18.64 -8.66
C VAL A 37 -20.72 19.58 -9.41
N LEU A 38 -20.80 20.90 -9.17
CA LEU A 38 -19.92 21.89 -9.80
C LEU A 38 -18.45 21.65 -9.46
N ARG A 39 -18.16 21.34 -8.19
CA ARG A 39 -16.80 21.00 -7.75
C ARG A 39 -16.25 19.80 -8.51
N SER A 40 -17.04 18.73 -8.63
CA SER A 40 -16.66 17.51 -9.36
C SER A 40 -16.39 17.80 -10.84
N GLN A 41 -17.25 18.59 -11.47
CA GLN A 41 -17.09 19.03 -12.87
C GLN A 41 -15.81 19.85 -13.07
N LEU A 42 -15.55 20.83 -12.20
CA LEU A 42 -14.35 21.68 -12.28
C LEU A 42 -13.06 20.89 -12.02
N GLU A 43 -13.06 19.91 -11.12
CA GLU A 43 -11.92 19.01 -10.92
C GLU A 43 -11.62 18.17 -12.16
N GLN A 44 -12.65 17.70 -12.87
CA GLN A 44 -12.48 16.99 -14.14
C GLN A 44 -11.89 17.91 -15.21
N VAL A 45 -12.42 19.13 -15.35
CA VAL A 45 -11.90 20.15 -16.27
C VAL A 45 -10.44 20.47 -15.95
N LYS A 46 -10.11 20.69 -14.67
CA LYS A 46 -8.76 20.99 -14.20
C LYS A 46 -7.77 19.89 -14.59
N ARG A 47 -8.12 18.62 -14.38
CA ARG A 47 -7.27 17.49 -14.79
C ARG A 47 -7.02 17.46 -16.30
N SER A 48 -8.07 17.71 -17.10
CA SER A 48 -7.98 17.74 -18.56
C SER A 48 -7.11 18.88 -19.10
N VAL A 49 -7.30 20.09 -18.55
CA VAL A 49 -6.54 21.27 -18.96
C VAL A 49 -5.09 21.17 -18.48
N SER A 50 -4.85 20.74 -17.23
CA SER A 50 -3.50 20.61 -16.66
C SER A 50 -2.67 19.54 -17.37
N SER A 51 -3.27 18.41 -17.75
CA SER A 51 -2.59 17.39 -18.56
C SER A 51 -2.16 17.96 -19.92
N THR A 52 -3.01 18.77 -20.54
CA THR A 52 -2.72 19.43 -21.81
C THR A 52 -1.59 20.46 -21.65
N VAL A 53 -1.65 21.34 -20.65
CA VAL A 53 -0.58 22.31 -20.34
C VAL A 53 0.75 21.60 -20.10
N SER A 54 0.74 20.50 -19.34
CA SER A 54 1.94 19.71 -19.06
C SER A 54 2.56 19.07 -20.31
N THR A 55 1.71 18.68 -21.27
CA THR A 55 2.14 18.12 -22.56
C THR A 55 2.76 19.21 -23.44
N LEU A 56 2.16 20.39 -23.46
CA LEU A 56 2.67 21.55 -24.20
C LEU A 56 3.97 22.10 -23.65
N LYS A 57 4.17 22.02 -22.33
CA LYS A 57 5.46 22.38 -21.72
C LYS A 57 6.61 21.49 -22.17
N LYS A 58 6.31 20.29 -22.68
CA LYS A 58 7.27 19.31 -23.16
C LYS A 58 7.42 19.29 -24.69
N SER A 59 6.67 20.12 -25.42
CA SER A 59 6.79 20.17 -26.89
C SER A 59 8.08 20.87 -27.31
N ASP A 60 8.62 20.50 -28.48
CA ASP A 60 9.83 21.13 -29.03
C ASP A 60 9.63 22.64 -29.33
N ASP A 61 8.37 23.08 -29.49
CA ASP A 61 7.98 24.47 -29.75
C ASP A 61 7.64 25.25 -28.46
N TYR A 62 7.92 24.70 -27.27
CA TYR A 62 7.58 25.35 -26.01
C TYR A 62 8.23 26.72 -25.85
N ASP A 63 9.51 26.84 -26.21
CA ASP A 63 10.26 28.10 -26.05
C ASP A 63 9.75 29.22 -26.94
N THR A 64 9.17 28.91 -28.11
CA THR A 64 8.52 29.90 -28.99
C THR A 64 7.08 30.18 -28.58
N GLN A 65 6.39 29.21 -27.97
CA GLN A 65 5.02 29.37 -27.51
C GLN A 65 4.92 30.12 -26.17
N LYS A 66 5.87 29.98 -25.25
CA LYS A 66 5.77 30.61 -23.91
C LYS A 66 5.76 32.14 -23.96
N ASP A 67 6.44 32.73 -24.95
CA ASP A 67 6.63 34.18 -25.06
C ASP A 67 5.52 34.87 -25.89
N ASN A 68 4.71 34.11 -26.64
CA ASN A 68 3.58 34.64 -27.40
C ASN A 68 2.28 34.61 -26.55
N PRO A 69 1.66 35.75 -26.23
CA PRO A 69 0.42 35.81 -25.44
C PRO A 69 -0.75 35.01 -26.05
N ASP A 70 -0.82 34.97 -27.38
CA ASP A 70 -1.85 34.26 -28.13
C ASP A 70 -1.43 32.82 -28.47
N SER A 71 -0.41 32.30 -27.81
CA SER A 71 -0.02 30.90 -27.99
C SER A 71 -1.04 29.96 -27.37
N TRP A 72 -1.11 28.77 -27.96
CA TRP A 72 -1.91 27.68 -27.43
C TRP A 72 -1.55 27.33 -25.97
N TYR A 73 -0.26 27.30 -25.63
CA TYR A 73 0.20 27.09 -24.26
C TYR A 73 -0.35 28.16 -23.30
N ASN A 74 -0.26 29.44 -23.65
CA ASN A 74 -0.72 30.53 -22.78
C ASN A 74 -2.25 30.58 -22.67
N ARG A 75 -2.99 30.24 -23.74
CA ARG A 75 -4.45 30.04 -23.69
C ARG A 75 -4.85 28.93 -22.72
N MET A 76 -4.21 27.76 -22.81
CA MET A 76 -4.52 26.64 -21.91
C MET A 76 -4.11 26.89 -20.46
N LYS A 77 -2.98 27.57 -20.24
CA LYS A 77 -2.55 28.01 -18.92
C LYS A 77 -3.51 29.04 -18.32
N GLY A 78 -4.08 29.93 -19.15
CA GLY A 78 -5.13 30.86 -18.75
C GLY A 78 -6.39 30.14 -18.25
N LEU A 79 -6.86 29.14 -19.02
CA LEU A 79 -8.01 28.31 -18.65
C LEU A 79 -7.75 27.48 -17.39
N GLU A 80 -6.52 26.98 -17.19
CA GLU A 80 -6.12 26.26 -15.97
C GLU A 80 -6.23 27.16 -14.72
N LYS A 81 -5.78 28.41 -14.85
CA LYS A 81 -5.86 29.42 -13.78
C LYS A 81 -7.30 29.79 -13.48
N GLU A 82 -8.12 30.00 -14.51
CA GLU A 82 -9.54 30.32 -14.38
C GLU A 82 -10.34 29.18 -13.73
N THR A 83 -10.08 27.93 -14.15
CA THR A 83 -10.66 26.73 -13.51
C THR A 83 -10.28 26.64 -12.04
N SER A 84 -9.04 26.92 -11.70
CA SER A 84 -8.57 26.91 -10.31
C SER A 84 -9.21 28.02 -9.47
N GLY A 85 -9.42 29.21 -10.05
CA GLY A 85 -10.15 30.30 -9.42
C GLY A 85 -11.60 29.93 -9.12
N LEU A 86 -12.31 29.41 -10.11
CA LEU A 86 -13.72 29.04 -9.96
C LEU A 86 -13.91 27.85 -9.01
N LEU A 87 -12.96 26.90 -8.97
CA LEU A 87 -12.94 25.83 -7.98
C LEU A 87 -12.82 26.38 -6.54
N ASN A 88 -12.04 27.45 -6.34
CA ASN A 88 -11.93 28.11 -5.04
C ASN A 88 -13.24 28.82 -4.66
N ASP A 89 -13.90 29.49 -5.62
CA ASP A 89 -15.20 30.14 -5.41
C ASP A 89 -16.26 29.10 -4.98
N VAL A 90 -16.34 27.96 -5.68
CA VAL A 90 -17.23 26.83 -5.32
C VAL A 90 -16.91 26.28 -3.92
N ASN A 91 -15.64 26.06 -3.59
CA ASN A 91 -15.24 25.54 -2.27
C ASN A 91 -15.57 26.54 -1.14
N SER A 92 -15.42 27.84 -1.40
CA SER A 92 -15.76 28.91 -0.48
C SER A 92 -17.27 28.95 -0.19
N LEU A 93 -18.11 28.96 -1.25
CA LEU A 93 -19.57 28.91 -1.12
C LEU A 93 -20.03 27.63 -0.43
N ARG A 94 -19.44 26.48 -0.77
CA ARG A 94 -19.75 25.21 -0.10
C ARG A 94 -19.41 25.26 1.39
N GLY A 95 -18.31 25.90 1.75
CA GLY A 95 -17.93 26.14 3.15
C GLY A 95 -18.99 26.97 3.88
N LYS A 96 -19.48 28.05 3.27
CA LYS A 96 -20.56 28.88 3.82
C LYS A 96 -21.86 28.08 4.00
N VAL A 97 -22.27 27.33 2.97
CA VAL A 97 -23.47 26.46 3.01
C VAL A 97 -23.36 25.40 4.12
N THR A 98 -22.19 24.79 4.28
CA THR A 98 -21.96 23.75 5.31
C THR A 98 -22.02 24.31 6.73
N ARG A 99 -21.53 25.54 6.92
CA ARG A 99 -21.55 26.24 8.22
C ARG A 99 -22.87 26.97 8.48
N SER A 100 -23.80 26.97 7.52
CA SER A 100 -25.03 27.77 7.57
C SER A 100 -24.77 29.28 7.73
N ASP A 101 -23.65 29.76 7.18
CA ASP A 101 -23.33 31.19 7.08
C ASP A 101 -24.28 31.87 6.08
N GLN A 102 -24.46 33.20 6.15
CA GLN A 102 -25.26 33.90 5.14
C GLN A 102 -24.60 33.86 3.75
N TYR A 103 -25.39 33.52 2.74
CA TYR A 103 -25.05 33.57 1.31
C TYR A 103 -26.33 33.89 0.52
N GLU A 104 -26.17 34.47 -0.67
CA GLU A 104 -27.31 34.74 -1.54
C GLU A 104 -27.54 33.57 -2.50
N ALA A 105 -28.79 33.26 -2.85
CA ALA A 105 -29.09 32.21 -3.82
C ALA A 105 -28.46 32.52 -5.20
N SER A 106 -28.39 33.80 -5.55
CA SER A 106 -27.71 34.35 -6.73
C SER A 106 -26.22 34.02 -6.79
N ASP A 107 -25.54 33.81 -5.67
CA ASP A 107 -24.11 33.45 -5.65
C ASP A 107 -23.88 32.07 -6.28
N ILE A 108 -24.79 31.13 -6.01
CA ILE A 108 -24.72 29.77 -6.55
C ILE A 108 -25.05 29.81 -8.05
N ASP A 109 -26.10 30.53 -8.43
CA ASP A 109 -26.50 30.68 -9.83
C ASP A 109 -25.38 31.33 -10.67
N SER A 110 -24.69 32.33 -10.13
CA SER A 110 -23.54 32.99 -10.78
C SER A 110 -22.38 32.02 -10.99
N VAL A 111 -22.05 31.19 -10.01
CA VAL A 111 -20.95 30.22 -10.13
C VAL A 111 -21.32 29.07 -11.08
N GLU A 112 -22.59 28.68 -11.16
CA GLU A 112 -23.09 27.74 -12.15
C GLU A 112 -22.93 28.28 -13.58
N GLU A 113 -23.36 29.52 -13.83
CA GLU A 113 -23.23 30.18 -15.13
C GLU A 113 -21.76 30.27 -15.58
N ARG A 114 -20.89 30.76 -14.69
CA ARG A 114 -19.44 30.84 -14.94
C ARG A 114 -18.82 29.47 -15.18
N THR A 115 -19.34 28.42 -14.54
CA THR A 115 -18.86 27.03 -14.76
C THR A 115 -19.26 26.52 -16.12
N ALA A 116 -20.49 26.80 -16.56
CA ALA A 116 -20.98 26.43 -17.88
C ALA A 116 -20.22 27.16 -19.00
N GLU A 117 -19.97 28.46 -18.83
CA GLU A 117 -19.20 29.26 -19.79
C GLU A 117 -17.74 28.77 -19.89
N LEU A 118 -17.08 28.54 -18.74
CA LEU A 118 -15.72 28.02 -18.69
C LEU A 118 -15.63 26.65 -19.38
N LYS A 119 -16.59 25.76 -19.13
CA LYS A 119 -16.65 24.44 -19.78
C LYS A 119 -16.72 24.58 -21.30
N SER A 120 -17.61 25.44 -21.80
CA SER A 120 -17.74 25.72 -23.24
C SER A 120 -16.43 26.24 -23.86
N ARG A 121 -15.74 27.16 -23.17
CA ARG A 121 -14.45 27.69 -23.62
C ARG A 121 -13.33 26.66 -23.59
N VAL A 122 -13.30 25.78 -22.59
CA VAL A 122 -12.35 24.67 -22.52
C VAL A 122 -12.60 23.65 -23.62
N ASP A 123 -13.85 23.24 -23.83
CA ASP A 123 -14.22 22.28 -24.86
C ASP A 123 -13.89 22.83 -26.26
N LYS A 124 -14.18 24.11 -26.52
CA LYS A 124 -13.79 24.80 -27.76
C LYS A 124 -12.28 24.84 -27.95
N ALA A 125 -11.52 25.23 -26.92
CA ALA A 125 -10.06 25.27 -26.97
C ALA A 125 -9.47 23.88 -27.29
N LEU A 126 -9.98 22.83 -26.63
CA LEU A 126 -9.54 21.46 -26.87
C LEU A 126 -9.91 20.97 -28.28
N LEU A 127 -11.08 21.35 -28.82
CA LEU A 127 -11.51 21.02 -30.17
C LEU A 127 -10.64 21.70 -31.25
N GLU A 128 -10.38 23.00 -31.11
CA GLU A 128 -9.47 23.76 -32.00
C GLU A 128 -8.05 23.14 -32.03
N SER A 129 -7.63 22.51 -30.92
CA SER A 129 -6.34 21.81 -30.84
C SER A 129 -6.29 20.49 -31.60
N ALA A 130 -7.44 19.85 -31.83
CA ALA A 130 -7.53 18.63 -32.63
C ALA A 130 -7.38 18.94 -34.12
N ASP A 131 -8.02 20.02 -34.60
CA ASP A 131 -7.93 20.48 -35.99
C ASP A 131 -6.54 21.03 -36.33
N ALA A 132 -5.91 21.78 -35.42
CA ALA A 132 -4.53 22.26 -35.58
C ALA A 132 -3.49 21.12 -35.63
N ARG A 133 -3.79 19.96 -35.02
CA ARG A 133 -2.96 18.74 -35.11
C ARG A 133 -3.25 17.91 -36.35
N ALA A 134 -4.47 17.97 -36.90
CA ALA A 134 -4.84 17.30 -38.14
C ALA A 134 -4.27 18.00 -39.40
N ALA A 135 -3.95 19.30 -39.31
CA ALA A 135 -3.37 20.09 -40.41
C ALA A 135 -1.84 19.97 -40.57
N VAL A 136 -1.15 19.23 -39.68
CA VAL A 136 0.30 19.01 -39.79
C VAL A 136 0.56 17.77 -40.64
N SER A 137 1.03 17.97 -41.88
CA SER A 137 1.54 16.90 -42.73
C SER A 137 2.66 16.14 -42.01
N THR A 138 2.47 14.84 -41.79
CA THR A 138 3.50 13.96 -41.25
C THR A 138 4.65 13.80 -42.25
N ASN A 139 5.89 14.05 -41.82
CA ASN A 139 7.10 13.69 -42.56
C ASN A 139 7.31 12.17 -42.52
N GLU A 140 6.45 11.40 -43.17
CA GLU A 140 6.74 10.01 -43.49
C GLU A 140 7.56 9.95 -44.78
N GLY A 141 8.77 9.38 -44.72
CA GLY A 141 9.51 8.97 -45.92
C GLY A 141 10.84 9.69 -46.28
N LYS A 142 11.55 10.36 -45.36
CA LYS A 142 12.96 10.75 -45.60
C LYS A 142 13.90 10.12 -44.57
N PRO A 143 15.08 9.60 -44.97
CA PRO A 143 16.04 9.03 -44.03
C PRO A 143 16.47 10.11 -43.05
N ARG A 144 16.25 9.84 -41.75
CA ARG A 144 16.59 10.76 -40.67
C ARG A 144 18.08 11.09 -40.74
N LYS A 145 18.45 12.35 -41.01
CA LYS A 145 19.79 12.85 -40.63
C LYS A 145 19.93 12.62 -39.12
N LYS A 146 20.99 11.90 -38.72
CA LYS A 146 21.36 11.64 -37.32
C LYS A 146 21.48 12.99 -36.57
N LYS A 147 20.39 13.45 -35.96
CA LYS A 147 20.44 14.48 -34.91
C LYS A 147 20.90 13.76 -33.65
N LYS A 148 21.94 14.28 -33.01
CA LYS A 148 22.48 13.79 -31.72
C LYS A 148 21.32 13.51 -30.76
N LYS A 149 21.29 12.27 -30.23
CA LYS A 149 20.30 11.80 -29.25
C LYS A 149 20.14 12.87 -28.16
N LYS A 150 18.93 13.45 -28.03
CA LYS A 150 18.61 14.29 -26.87
C LYS A 150 18.63 13.35 -25.66
N LYS A 151 19.56 13.58 -24.73
CA LYS A 151 19.75 12.87 -23.45
C LYS A 151 18.41 12.70 -22.73
N PHE A 152 17.83 11.50 -22.77
CA PHE A 152 16.60 11.19 -22.04
C PHE A 152 16.89 10.87 -20.54
N LEU A 153 18.16 10.69 -20.18
CA LEU A 153 18.62 10.21 -18.86
C LEU A 153 19.34 11.26 -17.98
N TRP A 154 19.22 12.57 -18.23
CA TRP A 154 19.94 13.61 -17.43
C TRP A 154 19.64 13.57 -15.91
N ILE A 155 18.60 12.84 -15.49
CA ILE A 155 18.18 12.64 -14.10
C ILE A 155 19.09 11.64 -13.33
N PHE A 156 19.95 10.88 -14.01
CA PHE A 156 20.74 9.79 -13.41
C PHE A 156 22.22 10.11 -13.16
N GLY A 157 22.63 11.37 -13.38
CA GLY A 157 23.99 11.84 -13.13
C GLY A 157 24.92 11.53 -14.31
N GLY A 158 25.31 12.56 -15.05
CA GLY A 158 26.04 12.43 -16.30
C GLY A 158 27.35 11.64 -16.20
N GLY A 159 27.46 10.57 -16.99
CA GLY A 159 28.67 9.76 -17.20
C GLY A 159 28.40 8.58 -18.15
N ASP A 160 29.43 7.77 -18.45
CA ASP A 160 29.38 6.63 -19.39
C ASP A 160 28.24 5.61 -19.14
N LYS A 161 27.67 5.59 -17.94
CA LYS A 161 26.53 4.72 -17.58
C LYS A 161 25.21 5.16 -18.22
N ASP A 162 25.06 6.43 -18.57
CA ASP A 162 23.87 6.90 -19.29
C ASP A 162 23.80 6.28 -20.69
N ASP A 163 24.95 6.07 -21.33
CA ASP A 163 25.02 5.44 -22.65
C ASP A 163 24.65 3.94 -22.59
N GLU A 164 25.03 3.23 -21.52
CA GLU A 164 24.64 1.84 -21.25
C GLU A 164 23.11 1.69 -21.16
N TYR A 165 22.43 2.55 -20.37
CA TYR A 165 20.98 2.48 -20.23
C TYR A 165 20.23 2.93 -21.49
N ASP A 166 20.72 3.96 -22.19
CA ASP A 166 20.14 4.42 -23.46
C ASP A 166 20.20 3.33 -24.54
N GLU A 167 21.24 2.49 -24.52
CA GLU A 167 21.34 1.34 -25.41
C GLU A 167 20.34 0.24 -25.02
N LEU A 168 20.32 -0.13 -23.72
CA LEU A 168 19.48 -1.20 -23.18
C LEU A 168 17.98 -0.91 -23.38
N ILE A 169 17.55 0.34 -23.21
CA ILE A 169 16.14 0.75 -23.32
C ILE A 169 15.80 1.16 -24.76
N GLY A 170 16.78 1.62 -25.55
CA GLY A 170 16.57 2.21 -26.87
C GLY A 170 16.35 1.22 -28.01
N SER A 171 16.59 -0.08 -27.80
CA SER A 171 16.42 -1.10 -28.83
C SER A 171 15.85 -2.40 -28.25
N VAL A 172 14.95 -3.04 -29.01
CA VAL A 172 14.38 -4.35 -28.67
C VAL A 172 15.09 -5.40 -29.52
N SER A 173 15.70 -6.40 -28.88
CA SER A 173 16.41 -7.49 -29.55
C SER A 173 16.30 -8.80 -28.75
N PRO A 174 16.38 -9.98 -29.39
CA PRO A 174 16.44 -11.26 -28.67
C PRO A 174 17.59 -11.28 -27.65
N GLY A 175 17.33 -11.83 -26.45
CA GLY A 175 18.30 -11.90 -25.34
C GLY A 175 18.52 -10.59 -24.55
N ARG A 176 17.95 -9.48 -25.01
CA ARG A 176 18.07 -8.17 -24.32
C ARG A 176 17.34 -8.14 -22.98
N ASP A 177 16.28 -8.92 -22.83
CA ASP A 177 15.56 -9.12 -21.57
C ASP A 177 16.47 -9.67 -20.46
N ARG A 178 17.35 -10.64 -20.77
CA ARG A 178 18.36 -11.14 -19.84
C ARG A 178 19.34 -10.05 -19.41
N GLU A 179 19.88 -9.29 -20.37
CA GLU A 179 20.79 -8.18 -20.07
C GLU A 179 20.14 -7.13 -19.19
N LEU A 180 18.91 -6.72 -19.54
CA LEU A 180 18.10 -5.81 -18.74
C LEU A 180 17.92 -6.34 -17.31
N PHE A 181 17.64 -7.63 -17.15
CA PHE A 181 17.41 -8.24 -15.84
C PHE A 181 18.67 -8.22 -14.96
N ILE A 182 19.81 -8.57 -15.54
CA ILE A 182 21.12 -8.55 -14.86
C ILE A 182 21.50 -7.12 -14.44
N VAL A 183 21.38 -6.17 -15.37
CA VAL A 183 21.73 -4.77 -15.12
C VAL A 183 20.77 -4.14 -14.11
N ALA A 184 19.47 -4.42 -14.21
CA ALA A 184 18.47 -3.99 -13.23
C ALA A 184 18.80 -4.49 -11.82
N THR A 185 19.12 -5.78 -11.69
CA THR A 185 19.53 -6.42 -10.43
C THR A 185 20.76 -5.74 -9.84
N ARG A 186 21.78 -5.49 -10.66
CA ARG A 186 23.01 -4.78 -10.27
C ARG A 186 22.70 -3.39 -9.71
N GLU A 187 21.83 -2.62 -10.36
CA GLU A 187 21.51 -1.27 -9.90
C GLU A 187 20.64 -1.27 -8.62
N VAL A 188 19.73 -2.25 -8.44
CA VAL A 188 19.01 -2.43 -7.17
C VAL A 188 19.96 -2.78 -6.03
N ARG A 189 20.94 -3.67 -6.25
CA ARG A 189 21.98 -4.02 -5.25
C ARG A 189 22.82 -2.80 -4.84
N ARG A 190 23.05 -1.88 -5.78
CA ARG A 190 23.67 -0.56 -5.54
C ARG A 190 22.74 0.49 -4.93
N ARG A 191 21.54 0.10 -4.49
CA ARG A 191 20.48 0.95 -3.91
C ARG A 191 19.92 2.01 -4.86
N LYS A 192 20.19 1.92 -6.16
CA LYS A 192 19.58 2.76 -7.19
C LYS A 192 18.25 2.16 -7.61
N TYR A 193 17.32 2.12 -6.66
CA TYR A 193 16.03 1.45 -6.81
C TYR A 193 15.22 1.98 -7.99
N ASP A 194 15.26 3.29 -8.26
CA ASP A 194 14.53 3.90 -9.39
C ASP A 194 15.05 3.41 -10.75
N VAL A 195 16.38 3.37 -10.93
CA VAL A 195 17.02 2.85 -12.16
C VAL A 195 16.68 1.38 -12.35
N GLY A 196 16.88 0.56 -11.32
CA GLY A 196 16.61 -0.87 -11.39
C GLY A 196 15.15 -1.17 -11.72
N ARG A 197 14.20 -0.46 -11.09
CA ARG A 197 12.76 -0.59 -11.40
C ARG A 197 12.45 -0.18 -12.83
N LEU A 198 13.05 0.89 -13.34
CA LEU A 198 12.85 1.31 -14.73
C LEU A 198 13.26 0.21 -15.71
N LEU A 199 14.43 -0.40 -15.49
CA LEU A 199 14.95 -1.48 -16.34
C LEU A 199 14.09 -2.75 -16.25
N PHE A 200 13.66 -3.17 -15.05
CA PHE A 200 12.69 -4.26 -14.92
C PHE A 200 11.36 -3.93 -15.60
N GLN A 201 10.90 -2.68 -15.49
CA GLN A 201 9.66 -2.23 -16.14
C GLN A 201 9.76 -2.25 -17.67
N THR A 202 10.95 -1.98 -18.24
CA THR A 202 11.22 -2.16 -19.66
C THR A 202 10.97 -3.61 -20.05
N ILE A 203 11.52 -4.59 -19.32
CA ILE A 203 11.27 -6.02 -19.57
C ILE A 203 9.78 -6.31 -19.64
N ILE A 204 9.04 -5.86 -18.62
CA ILE A 204 7.60 -6.09 -18.48
C ILE A 204 6.79 -5.49 -19.65
N SER A 205 7.22 -4.33 -20.17
CA SER A 205 6.50 -3.64 -21.24
C SER A 205 6.88 -4.07 -22.65
N THR A 206 8.14 -4.52 -22.86
CA THR A 206 8.67 -4.78 -24.20
C THR A 206 8.83 -6.26 -24.53
N TYR A 207 8.90 -7.13 -23.52
CA TYR A 207 9.05 -8.58 -23.70
C TYR A 207 7.95 -9.35 -22.95
N PRO A 208 6.70 -9.33 -23.44
CA PRO A 208 5.57 -10.00 -22.78
C PRO A 208 5.68 -11.54 -22.75
N ASP A 209 6.51 -12.12 -23.62
CA ASP A 209 6.75 -13.57 -23.69
C ASP A 209 8.10 -13.98 -23.07
N SER A 210 8.77 -13.08 -22.35
CA SER A 210 10.06 -13.37 -21.71
C SER A 210 9.89 -14.30 -20.52
N ASP A 211 10.78 -15.29 -20.39
CA ASP A 211 10.87 -16.14 -19.21
C ASP A 211 11.24 -15.35 -17.94
N TYR A 212 11.88 -14.18 -18.10
CA TYR A 212 12.16 -13.26 -17.00
C TYR A 212 10.95 -12.44 -16.55
N LEU A 213 9.82 -12.46 -17.28
CA LEU A 213 8.67 -11.60 -16.99
C LEU A 213 8.13 -11.75 -15.55
N PRO A 214 7.89 -12.97 -15.02
CA PRO A 214 7.38 -13.11 -13.67
C PRO A 214 8.39 -12.60 -12.63
N MET A 215 9.66 -12.88 -12.84
CA MET A 215 10.73 -12.50 -11.91
C MET A 215 11.02 -11.00 -11.99
N ALA A 216 10.87 -10.36 -13.15
CA ALA A 216 11.01 -8.91 -13.30
C ALA A 216 9.91 -8.17 -12.53
N LYS A 217 8.64 -8.63 -12.64
CA LYS A 217 7.53 -8.10 -11.84
C LYS A 217 7.78 -8.29 -10.33
N LEU A 218 8.29 -9.45 -9.93
CA LEU A 218 8.60 -9.72 -8.52
C LEU A 218 9.78 -8.87 -8.02
N ALA A 219 10.81 -8.68 -8.83
CA ALA A 219 11.98 -7.86 -8.51
C ALA A 219 11.63 -6.37 -8.36
N VAL A 220 10.63 -5.88 -9.12
CA VAL A 220 10.03 -4.54 -8.88
C VAL A 220 9.44 -4.48 -7.46
N ALA A 221 8.65 -5.47 -7.04
CA ALA A 221 8.06 -5.50 -5.70
C ALA A 221 9.13 -5.57 -4.60
N ASP A 222 10.14 -6.43 -4.76
CA ASP A 222 11.30 -6.51 -3.88
C ASP A 222 12.01 -5.15 -3.76
N SER A 223 12.32 -4.50 -4.88
CA SER A 223 13.06 -3.23 -4.87
C SER A 223 12.38 -2.15 -4.03
N PHE A 224 11.03 -2.07 -4.07
CA PHE A 224 10.24 -1.21 -3.19
C PHE A 224 10.33 -1.65 -1.72
N TYR A 225 10.22 -2.95 -1.45
CA TYR A 225 10.30 -3.51 -0.10
C TYR A 225 11.67 -3.25 0.58
N LEU A 226 12.74 -3.35 -0.20
CA LEU A 226 14.12 -3.10 0.21
C LEU A 226 14.37 -1.60 0.51
N GLN A 227 13.78 -0.72 -0.30
CA GLN A 227 13.85 0.74 -0.11
C GLN A 227 13.24 1.20 1.23
N SER A 228 12.25 0.46 1.76
CA SER A 228 11.88 0.43 3.18
C SER A 228 11.24 1.69 3.79
N ASN A 229 11.06 2.79 3.06
CA ASN A 229 10.26 3.92 3.55
C ASN A 229 8.75 3.61 3.41
N THR A 230 7.89 4.38 4.08
CA THR A 230 6.44 4.13 4.12
C THR A 230 5.82 4.08 2.73
N SER A 231 6.12 5.05 1.85
CA SER A 231 5.59 5.08 0.48
C SER A 231 6.02 3.84 -0.31
N SER A 232 7.30 3.48 -0.23
CA SER A 232 7.83 2.30 -0.90
C SER A 232 7.23 1.00 -0.34
N LEU A 233 6.91 0.90 0.95
CA LEU A 233 6.22 -0.28 1.49
C LEU A 233 4.79 -0.44 0.97
N ILE A 234 4.06 0.67 0.83
CA ILE A 234 2.74 0.67 0.19
C ILE A 234 2.84 0.18 -1.25
N GLN A 235 3.82 0.70 -2.00
CA GLN A 235 4.07 0.29 -3.38
C GLN A 235 4.51 -1.18 -3.47
N ALA A 236 5.33 -1.67 -2.53
CA ALA A 236 5.73 -3.07 -2.46
C ALA A 236 4.50 -3.98 -2.28
N GLY A 237 3.63 -3.66 -1.31
CA GLY A 237 2.39 -4.41 -1.08
C GLY A 237 1.44 -4.37 -2.28
N ALA A 238 1.42 -3.29 -3.07
CA ALA A 238 0.69 -3.23 -4.33
C ALA A 238 1.32 -4.11 -5.42
N ALA A 239 2.64 -4.01 -5.63
CA ALA A 239 3.38 -4.75 -6.64
C ALA A 239 3.37 -6.27 -6.39
N TYR A 240 3.50 -6.72 -5.13
CA TYR A 240 3.36 -8.14 -4.80
C TYR A 240 1.94 -8.66 -5.07
N ARG A 241 0.90 -7.85 -4.80
CA ARG A 241 -0.48 -8.22 -5.12
C ARG A 241 -0.73 -8.28 -6.63
N ASP A 242 -0.15 -7.34 -7.39
CA ASP A 242 -0.16 -7.36 -8.85
C ASP A 242 0.48 -8.66 -9.36
N TRP A 243 1.66 -9.01 -8.85
CA TRP A 243 2.35 -10.25 -9.19
C TRP A 243 1.48 -11.48 -8.93
N LEU A 244 0.82 -11.58 -7.77
CA LEU A 244 -0.09 -12.70 -7.48
C LEU A 244 -1.32 -12.74 -8.39
N THR A 245 -1.76 -11.59 -8.90
CA THR A 245 -2.89 -11.53 -9.84
C THR A 245 -2.50 -12.15 -11.18
N PHE A 246 -1.28 -11.90 -11.65
CA PHE A 246 -0.77 -12.44 -12.91
C PHE A 246 -0.23 -13.87 -12.79
N PHE A 247 0.34 -14.25 -11.65
CA PHE A 247 1.01 -15.54 -11.45
C PHE A 247 0.51 -16.30 -10.20
N PRO A 248 -0.81 -16.54 -10.07
CA PRO A 248 -1.41 -17.08 -8.84
C PRO A 248 -0.96 -18.52 -8.51
N THR A 249 -0.53 -19.29 -9.51
CA THR A 249 -0.10 -20.69 -9.38
C THR A 249 1.42 -20.86 -9.36
N HIS A 250 2.17 -19.76 -9.40
CA HIS A 250 3.64 -19.83 -9.41
C HIS A 250 4.16 -20.41 -8.08
N PRO A 251 5.24 -21.21 -8.09
CA PRO A 251 5.79 -21.84 -6.88
C PRO A 251 6.20 -20.90 -5.74
N LEU A 252 6.34 -19.59 -6.00
CA LEU A 252 6.64 -18.55 -5.01
C LEU A 252 5.38 -17.88 -4.43
N ALA A 253 4.16 -18.29 -4.82
CA ALA A 253 2.94 -17.58 -4.46
C ALA A 253 2.70 -17.50 -2.94
N ASP A 254 3.01 -18.54 -2.18
CA ASP A 254 2.90 -18.52 -0.72
C ASP A 254 3.90 -17.55 -0.06
N ARG A 255 5.15 -17.50 -0.54
CA ARG A 255 6.17 -16.51 -0.13
C ARG A 255 5.72 -15.09 -0.44
N VAL A 256 5.14 -14.86 -1.61
CA VAL A 256 4.66 -13.52 -2.00
C VAL A 256 3.47 -13.10 -1.14
N MET A 257 2.53 -14.00 -0.84
CA MET A 257 1.45 -13.74 0.11
C MET A 257 1.98 -13.37 1.50
N LEU A 258 3.00 -14.08 1.99
CA LEU A 258 3.65 -13.72 3.25
C LEU A 258 4.32 -12.35 3.17
N LYS A 259 5.02 -12.01 2.07
CA LYS A 259 5.65 -10.69 1.91
C LYS A 259 4.64 -9.55 1.78
N ILE A 260 3.44 -9.78 1.26
CA ILE A 260 2.34 -8.79 1.31
C ILE A 260 1.95 -8.51 2.76
N ALA A 261 1.77 -9.56 3.56
CA ALA A 261 1.48 -9.39 4.99
C ALA A 261 2.62 -8.66 5.70
N GLU A 262 3.87 -9.05 5.46
CA GLU A 262 5.04 -8.40 6.07
C GLU A 262 5.21 -6.93 5.65
N ALA A 263 4.80 -6.55 4.43
CA ALA A 263 4.79 -5.16 3.99
C ALA A 263 3.79 -4.30 4.78
N GLU A 264 2.61 -4.85 5.10
CA GLU A 264 1.63 -4.21 6.00
C GLU A 264 2.15 -4.21 7.45
N MET A 265 2.74 -5.31 7.90
CA MET A 265 3.27 -5.43 9.27
C MET A 265 4.38 -4.43 9.56
N ARG A 266 5.25 -4.15 8.58
CA ARG A 266 6.30 -3.12 8.70
C ARG A 266 5.76 -1.69 8.80
N GLN A 267 4.47 -1.50 8.58
CA GLN A 267 3.76 -0.23 8.74
C GLN A 267 2.83 -0.22 9.99
N ILE A 268 2.89 -1.26 10.82
CA ILE A 268 2.19 -1.29 12.10
C ILE A 268 2.88 -0.34 13.08
N GLY A 269 2.11 0.59 13.63
CA GLY A 269 2.55 1.48 14.69
C GLY A 269 2.34 0.88 16.08
N LEU A 270 2.55 1.72 17.09
CA LEU A 270 2.23 1.36 18.47
C LEU A 270 0.74 0.99 18.64
N PRO A 271 0.42 0.11 19.62
CA PRO A 271 -0.95 -0.33 19.87
C PRO A 271 -1.93 0.79 20.24
N ASP A 272 -1.49 1.96 20.69
CA ASP A 272 -2.35 3.11 21.00
C ASP A 272 -2.71 3.96 19.77
N ARG A 273 -2.19 3.62 18.58
CA ARG A 273 -2.38 4.37 17.32
C ARG A 273 -3.37 3.67 16.37
N ASP A 274 -3.40 4.10 15.11
CA ASP A 274 -4.19 3.48 14.06
C ASP A 274 -3.76 2.01 13.82
N ILE A 275 -4.76 1.12 13.83
CA ILE A 275 -4.57 -0.33 13.69
C ILE A 275 -4.98 -0.86 12.31
N THR A 276 -5.14 0.02 11.31
CA THR A 276 -5.59 -0.38 9.97
C THR A 276 -4.61 -1.38 9.34
N ASN A 277 -3.31 -1.10 9.44
CA ASN A 277 -2.27 -1.99 8.91
C ASN A 277 -2.21 -3.34 9.67
N ALA A 278 -2.44 -3.33 10.99
CA ALA A 278 -2.50 -4.56 11.78
C ALA A 278 -3.68 -5.45 11.36
N ARG A 279 -4.88 -4.88 11.19
CA ARG A 279 -6.05 -5.62 10.69
C ARG A 279 -5.85 -6.17 9.28
N ARG A 280 -5.24 -5.38 8.39
CA ARG A 280 -4.90 -5.85 7.04
C ARG A 280 -3.90 -7.00 7.09
N ALA A 281 -2.82 -6.87 7.87
CA ALA A 281 -1.84 -7.93 8.05
C ALA A 281 -2.49 -9.22 8.58
N GLU A 282 -3.35 -9.11 9.60
CA GLU A 282 -4.09 -10.26 10.14
C GLU A 282 -4.92 -10.95 9.06
N GLN A 283 -5.68 -10.19 8.27
CA GLN A 283 -6.48 -10.73 7.17
C GLN A 283 -5.60 -11.45 6.13
N ARG A 284 -4.45 -10.88 5.76
CA ARG A 284 -3.54 -11.48 4.78
C ARG A 284 -2.91 -12.78 5.29
N LEU A 285 -2.50 -12.82 6.56
CA LEU A 285 -1.92 -14.00 7.18
C LEU A 285 -2.95 -15.13 7.33
N ARG A 286 -4.17 -14.81 7.75
CA ARG A 286 -5.27 -15.78 7.79
C ARG A 286 -5.58 -16.35 6.40
N ALA A 287 -5.61 -15.50 5.38
CA ALA A 287 -5.82 -15.93 3.99
C ALA A 287 -4.68 -16.86 3.51
N LEU A 288 -3.42 -16.56 3.82
CA LEU A 288 -2.28 -17.43 3.52
C LEU A 288 -2.44 -18.82 4.18
N LEU A 289 -2.74 -18.86 5.48
CA LEU A 289 -2.90 -20.11 6.23
C LEU A 289 -4.09 -20.95 5.74
N GLN A 290 -5.13 -20.30 5.23
CA GLN A 290 -6.29 -20.97 4.64
C GLN A 290 -6.01 -21.49 3.23
N GLN A 291 -5.35 -20.68 2.40
CA GLN A 291 -5.11 -21.00 1.00
C GLN A 291 -3.97 -22.00 0.81
N TYR A 292 -2.96 -21.96 1.70
CA TYR A 292 -1.78 -22.83 1.67
C TYR A 292 -1.61 -23.60 2.98
N PRO A 293 -2.55 -24.50 3.33
CA PRO A 293 -2.54 -25.18 4.63
C PRO A 293 -1.30 -26.07 4.84
N ASN A 294 -0.70 -26.56 3.76
CA ASN A 294 0.47 -27.45 3.76
C ASN A 294 1.79 -26.73 3.39
N SER A 295 1.82 -25.38 3.32
CA SER A 295 3.06 -24.66 3.03
C SER A 295 4.09 -24.88 4.13
N SER A 296 5.36 -25.03 3.74
CA SER A 296 6.48 -25.06 4.68
C SER A 296 6.65 -23.75 5.45
N LEU A 297 6.04 -22.66 4.98
CA LEU A 297 6.04 -21.35 5.65
C LEU A 297 4.95 -21.23 6.71
N ARG A 298 4.08 -22.23 6.88
CA ARG A 298 2.98 -22.20 7.84
C ARG A 298 3.44 -21.81 9.26
N PRO A 299 4.50 -22.42 9.85
CA PRO A 299 4.93 -22.05 11.20
C PRO A 299 5.36 -20.58 11.31
N LEU A 300 6.01 -20.07 10.27
CA LEU A 300 6.41 -18.65 10.20
C LEU A 300 5.19 -17.74 10.08
N ALA A 301 4.22 -18.08 9.23
CA ALA A 301 2.99 -17.31 9.07
C ALA A 301 2.14 -17.32 10.36
N GLU A 302 2.08 -18.43 11.10
CA GLU A 302 1.42 -18.52 12.41
C GLU A 302 2.13 -17.65 13.46
N ALA A 303 3.47 -17.63 13.46
CA ALA A 303 4.24 -16.74 14.34
C ALA A 303 3.97 -15.26 14.03
N ARG A 304 3.99 -14.87 12.75
CA ARG A 304 3.64 -13.50 12.30
C ARG A 304 2.21 -13.14 12.69
N LEU A 305 1.27 -14.07 12.56
CA LEU A 305 -0.12 -13.86 12.94
C LEU A 305 -0.25 -13.61 14.45
N SER A 306 0.48 -14.38 15.26
CA SER A 306 0.52 -14.17 16.71
C SER A 306 1.04 -12.77 17.08
N GLU A 307 2.11 -12.30 16.44
CA GLU A 307 2.66 -10.95 16.68
C GLU A 307 1.65 -9.83 16.33
N VAL A 308 0.95 -9.97 15.20
CA VAL A 308 -0.10 -9.00 14.80
C VAL A 308 -1.28 -9.04 15.77
N GLN A 309 -1.70 -10.22 16.20
CA GLN A 309 -2.79 -10.39 17.16
C GLN A 309 -2.41 -9.88 18.55
N ASP A 310 -1.14 -9.96 18.94
CA ASP A 310 -0.64 -9.33 20.16
C ASP A 310 -0.75 -7.80 20.10
N ASN A 311 -0.41 -7.18 18.96
CA ASN A 311 -0.59 -5.74 18.77
C ASN A 311 -2.08 -5.33 18.87
N LEU A 312 -2.97 -6.08 18.21
CA LEU A 312 -4.41 -5.82 18.23
C LEU A 312 -5.05 -6.09 19.61
N GLY A 313 -4.58 -7.12 20.31
CA GLY A 313 -4.98 -7.43 21.68
C GLY A 313 -4.57 -6.30 22.63
N MET A 314 -3.33 -5.83 22.52
CA MET A 314 -2.82 -4.70 23.29
C MET A 314 -3.60 -3.41 23.02
N HIS A 315 -3.95 -3.12 21.77
CA HIS A 315 -4.80 -1.97 21.43
C HIS A 315 -6.13 -2.02 22.19
N ASN A 316 -6.83 -3.15 22.13
CA ASN A 316 -8.09 -3.30 22.85
C ASN A 316 -7.90 -3.26 24.37
N LEU A 317 -6.80 -3.78 24.91
CA LEU A 317 -6.51 -3.72 26.33
C LEU A 317 -6.30 -2.27 26.80
N ILE A 318 -5.56 -1.46 26.03
CA ILE A 318 -5.37 -0.03 26.30
C ILE A 318 -6.71 0.71 26.30
N VAL A 319 -7.54 0.49 25.28
CA VAL A 319 -8.87 1.13 25.18
C VAL A 319 -9.81 0.66 26.29
N GLY A 320 -9.79 -0.63 26.63
CA GLY A 320 -10.56 -1.20 27.73
C GLY A 320 -10.16 -0.59 29.07
N ASN A 321 -8.84 -0.49 29.33
CA ASN A 321 -8.29 0.14 30.53
C ASN A 321 -8.68 1.62 30.63
N PHE A 322 -8.73 2.35 29.50
CA PHE A 322 -9.21 3.73 29.47
C PHE A 322 -10.66 3.84 29.93
N TYR A 323 -11.56 3.02 29.37
CA TYR A 323 -12.97 3.01 29.77
C TYR A 323 -13.18 2.56 31.22
N TYR A 324 -12.43 1.55 31.67
CA TYR A 324 -12.47 1.09 33.05
C TYR A 324 -12.06 2.19 34.01
N LYS A 325 -10.93 2.86 33.75
CA LYS A 325 -10.44 3.99 34.55
C LYS A 325 -11.45 5.15 34.55
N ARG A 326 -12.08 5.44 33.41
CA ARG A 326 -13.16 6.43 33.31
C ARG A 326 -14.33 6.12 34.25
N ALA A 327 -14.74 4.86 34.31
CA ALA A 327 -15.82 4.43 35.18
C ALA A 327 -15.39 4.47 36.66
N VAL A 328 -14.33 3.75 37.03
CA VAL A 328 -13.99 3.49 38.43
C VAL A 328 -13.30 4.68 39.10
N LYS A 329 -12.36 5.35 38.42
CA LYS A 329 -11.60 6.47 39.02
C LYS A 329 -12.34 7.80 38.95
N TYR A 330 -13.06 8.03 37.85
CA TYR A 330 -13.65 9.34 37.58
C TYR A 330 -15.17 9.35 37.71
N ASN A 331 -15.82 8.21 37.96
CA ASN A 331 -17.26 8.07 38.09
C ASN A 331 -18.05 8.61 36.87
N LYS A 332 -17.51 8.42 35.65
CA LYS A 332 -18.04 8.98 34.38
C LYS A 332 -18.63 7.92 33.43
N GLY A 333 -19.08 6.79 33.98
CA GLY A 333 -19.52 5.61 33.22
C GLY A 333 -18.39 4.97 32.39
N GLY A 334 -18.69 3.86 31.72
CA GLY A 334 -17.74 3.19 30.80
C GLY A 334 -17.54 1.70 31.01
N LEU A 335 -18.13 1.08 32.04
CA LEU A 335 -17.95 -0.36 32.33
C LEU A 335 -18.32 -1.25 31.13
N LYS A 336 -19.51 -1.08 30.53
CA LYS A 336 -19.89 -1.77 29.27
C LYS A 336 -18.89 -1.57 28.12
N GLY A 337 -18.27 -0.39 28.02
CA GLY A 337 -17.22 -0.12 27.03
C GLY A 337 -15.94 -0.91 27.31
N ALA A 338 -15.52 -0.96 28.57
CA ALA A 338 -14.38 -1.77 28.99
C ALA A 338 -14.66 -3.28 28.79
N GLN A 339 -15.82 -3.73 29.25
CA GLN A 339 -16.31 -5.09 29.10
C GLN A 339 -16.29 -5.54 27.62
N SER A 340 -16.82 -4.71 26.71
CA SER A 340 -16.82 -4.99 25.27
C SER A 340 -15.40 -5.16 24.71
N ARG A 341 -14.46 -4.31 25.12
CA ARG A 341 -13.07 -4.37 24.65
C ARG A 341 -12.33 -5.59 25.17
N TYR A 342 -12.47 -5.92 26.45
CA TYR A 342 -11.85 -7.11 27.02
C TYR A 342 -12.44 -8.39 26.42
N ARG A 343 -13.77 -8.45 26.23
CA ARG A 343 -14.43 -9.60 25.59
C ARG A 343 -13.93 -9.82 24.17
N GLU A 344 -13.75 -8.75 23.39
CA GLU A 344 -13.21 -8.86 22.04
C GLU A 344 -11.83 -9.53 22.01
N ILE A 345 -10.98 -9.27 23.02
CA ILE A 345 -9.66 -9.93 23.13
C ILE A 345 -9.83 -11.42 23.43
N VAL A 346 -10.66 -11.76 24.42
CA VAL A 346 -10.90 -13.16 24.81
C VAL A 346 -11.45 -13.98 23.64
N GLU A 347 -12.37 -13.41 22.85
CA GLU A 347 -13.02 -14.09 21.73
C GLU A 347 -12.10 -14.20 20.50
N LYS A 348 -11.36 -13.15 20.15
CA LYS A 348 -10.62 -13.08 18.88
C LYS A 348 -9.14 -13.45 19.01
N TYR A 349 -8.54 -13.24 20.17
CA TYR A 349 -7.09 -13.39 20.40
C TYR A 349 -6.81 -14.30 21.62
N PRO A 350 -7.23 -15.58 21.59
CA PRO A 350 -7.06 -16.51 22.71
C PRO A 350 -5.60 -16.87 23.04
N LYS A 351 -4.65 -16.47 22.17
CA LYS A 351 -3.20 -16.61 22.39
C LYS A 351 -2.52 -15.30 22.80
N PHE A 352 -3.30 -14.24 23.05
CA PHE A 352 -2.76 -12.96 23.47
C PHE A 352 -1.91 -13.10 24.73
N LYS A 353 -0.71 -12.52 24.72
CA LYS A 353 0.27 -12.67 25.82
C LYS A 353 -0.27 -12.27 27.19
N MET A 354 -1.13 -11.26 27.28
CA MET A 354 -1.67 -10.75 28.56
C MET A 354 -3.13 -11.16 28.77
N LEU A 355 -3.51 -12.35 28.28
CA LEU A 355 -4.89 -12.82 28.36
C LEU A 355 -5.35 -13.05 29.81
N ASP A 356 -4.45 -13.44 30.71
CA ASP A 356 -4.72 -13.57 32.14
C ASP A 356 -5.10 -12.22 32.79
N GLU A 357 -4.37 -11.14 32.48
CA GLU A 357 -4.72 -9.77 32.89
C GLU A 357 -6.10 -9.36 32.35
N VAL A 358 -6.35 -9.64 31.07
CA VAL A 358 -7.62 -9.32 30.41
C VAL A 358 -8.78 -10.07 31.06
N LEU A 359 -8.62 -11.37 31.35
CA LEU A 359 -9.63 -12.18 32.03
C LEU A 359 -9.92 -11.64 33.42
N PHE A 360 -8.87 -11.28 34.17
CA PHE A 360 -9.03 -10.70 35.51
C PHE A 360 -9.80 -9.39 35.46
N LYS A 361 -9.42 -8.47 34.56
CA LYS A 361 -10.12 -7.20 34.39
C LYS A 361 -11.55 -7.37 33.90
N LEU A 362 -11.80 -8.34 33.03
CA LEU A 362 -13.13 -8.66 32.56
C LEU A 362 -14.00 -9.16 33.71
N ALA A 363 -13.49 -10.09 34.52
CA ALA A 363 -14.15 -10.59 35.72
C ALA A 363 -14.50 -9.47 36.71
N VAL A 364 -13.53 -8.60 37.02
CA VAL A 364 -13.75 -7.42 37.88
C VAL A 364 -14.81 -6.50 37.26
N THR A 365 -14.80 -6.31 35.94
CA THR A 365 -15.79 -5.46 35.27
C THR A 365 -17.19 -6.05 35.38
N TYR A 366 -17.36 -7.37 35.18
CA TYR A 366 -18.65 -8.06 35.39
C TYR A 366 -19.13 -7.95 36.84
N GLN A 367 -18.22 -8.12 37.82
CA GLN A 367 -18.55 -8.02 39.23
C GLN A 367 -19.02 -6.61 39.62
N LEU A 368 -18.37 -5.56 39.08
CA LEU A 368 -18.80 -4.16 39.26
C LEU A 368 -20.16 -3.85 38.61
N GLU A 369 -20.55 -4.64 37.61
CA GLU A 369 -21.88 -4.57 36.97
C GLU A 369 -22.90 -5.51 37.63
N GLU A 370 -22.56 -6.08 38.80
CA GLU A 370 -23.41 -7.01 39.56
C GLU A 370 -23.75 -8.32 38.81
N GLU A 371 -23.00 -8.64 37.75
CA GLU A 371 -23.11 -9.88 36.98
C GLU A 371 -22.16 -10.95 37.57
N THR A 372 -22.41 -11.35 38.81
CA THR A 372 -21.52 -12.21 39.62
C THR A 372 -21.27 -13.59 38.99
N ASP A 373 -22.28 -14.19 38.33
CA ASP A 373 -22.13 -15.47 37.63
C ASP A 373 -21.08 -15.40 36.51
N GLN A 374 -21.07 -14.30 35.77
CA GLN A 374 -20.08 -14.09 34.70
C GLN A 374 -18.71 -13.81 35.29
N ALA A 375 -18.64 -12.99 36.34
CA ALA A 375 -17.39 -12.73 37.04
C ALA A 375 -16.74 -14.03 37.55
N ALA A 376 -17.53 -14.88 38.22
CA ALA A 376 -17.11 -16.18 38.72
C ALA A 376 -16.49 -17.03 37.61
N ARG A 377 -17.16 -17.15 36.45
CA ARG A 377 -16.66 -17.94 35.31
C ARG A 377 -15.25 -17.53 34.89
N TYR A 378 -14.99 -16.23 34.76
CA TYR A 378 -13.68 -15.74 34.33
C TYR A 378 -12.61 -15.88 35.42
N TYR A 379 -12.94 -15.66 36.70
CA TYR A 379 -12.00 -15.95 37.80
C TYR A 379 -11.65 -17.44 37.87
N GLN A 380 -12.63 -18.32 37.76
CA GLN A 380 -12.43 -19.76 37.70
C GLN A 380 -11.52 -20.16 36.53
N GLN A 381 -11.71 -19.53 35.37
CA GLN A 381 -10.88 -19.75 34.20
C GLN A 381 -9.41 -19.38 34.45
N ILE A 382 -9.13 -18.27 35.15
CA ILE A 382 -7.77 -17.87 35.54
C ILE A 382 -7.13 -18.92 36.44
N VAL A 383 -7.85 -19.34 37.49
CA VAL A 383 -7.35 -20.36 38.44
C VAL A 383 -7.07 -21.69 37.73
N ARG A 384 -7.92 -22.08 36.78
CA ARG A 384 -7.80 -23.36 36.08
C ARG A 384 -6.72 -23.35 34.99
N GLU A 385 -6.72 -22.34 34.12
CA GLU A 385 -5.93 -22.34 32.88
C GLU A 385 -4.63 -21.52 32.98
N TRP A 386 -4.49 -20.62 33.96
CA TRP A 386 -3.29 -19.81 34.20
C TRP A 386 -2.78 -19.92 35.65
N PRO A 387 -2.47 -21.14 36.16
CA PRO A 387 -2.06 -21.37 37.55
C PRO A 387 -0.87 -20.53 38.05
N ASN A 388 0.02 -20.13 37.14
CA ASN A 388 1.24 -19.37 37.46
C ASN A 388 1.08 -17.86 37.23
N SER A 389 -0.13 -17.38 36.95
CA SER A 389 -0.40 -15.95 36.78
C SER A 389 -0.41 -15.22 38.12
N GLU A 390 0.05 -13.95 38.12
CA GLU A 390 -0.03 -13.07 39.30
C GLU A 390 -1.47 -12.77 39.74
N TYR A 391 -2.46 -13.05 38.89
CA TYR A 391 -3.88 -12.83 39.18
C TYR A 391 -4.56 -13.99 39.90
N VAL A 392 -3.94 -15.17 40.03
CA VAL A 392 -4.59 -16.37 40.62
C VAL A 392 -5.00 -16.14 42.06
N ALA A 393 -4.11 -15.61 42.91
CA ALA A 393 -4.41 -15.38 44.32
C ALA A 393 -5.62 -14.44 44.50
N LYS A 394 -5.66 -13.34 43.72
CA LYS A 394 -6.77 -12.39 43.72
C LYS A 394 -8.05 -13.01 43.17
N ALA A 395 -7.96 -13.83 42.12
CA ALA A 395 -9.11 -14.51 41.56
C ALA A 395 -9.76 -15.47 42.57
N LYS A 396 -8.96 -16.21 43.34
CA LYS A 396 -9.45 -17.07 44.44
C LYS A 396 -10.15 -16.25 45.53
N GLU A 397 -9.52 -15.17 45.99
CA GLU A 397 -10.12 -14.25 46.97
C GLU A 397 -11.47 -13.71 46.48
N GLN A 398 -11.54 -13.28 45.21
CA GLN A 398 -12.82 -12.81 44.65
C GLN A 398 -13.85 -13.94 44.62
N LEU A 399 -13.50 -15.16 44.18
CA LEU A 399 -14.42 -16.31 44.18
C LEU A 399 -15.01 -16.61 45.56
N GLU A 400 -14.19 -16.54 46.61
CA GLU A 400 -14.66 -16.69 47.99
C GLU A 400 -15.67 -15.61 48.38
N LEU A 401 -15.40 -14.34 48.02
CA LEU A 401 -16.29 -13.22 48.31
C LEU A 401 -17.65 -13.33 47.62
N ILE A 402 -17.69 -13.84 46.38
CA ILE A 402 -18.95 -14.11 45.64
C ILE A 402 -19.59 -15.45 46.01
N GLY A 403 -18.96 -16.27 46.87
CA GLY A 403 -19.47 -17.58 47.26
C GLY A 403 -19.47 -18.62 46.13
N ALA A 404 -18.56 -18.46 45.15
CA ALA A 404 -18.41 -19.37 44.02
C ALA A 404 -17.34 -20.44 44.28
N GLU A 405 -17.45 -21.59 43.62
CA GLU A 405 -16.47 -22.68 43.73
C GLU A 405 -15.09 -22.26 43.19
N ILE A 406 -14.04 -22.64 43.92
CA ILE A 406 -12.65 -22.47 43.48
C ILE A 406 -12.20 -23.78 42.82
N PRO A 407 -11.96 -23.80 41.50
CA PRO A 407 -11.56 -25.02 40.81
C PRO A 407 -10.10 -25.36 41.09
N GLU A 408 -9.78 -26.64 40.95
CA GLU A 408 -8.38 -27.09 40.92
C GLU A 408 -7.68 -26.67 39.61
N PRO A 409 -6.39 -26.30 39.66
CA PRO A 409 -5.66 -25.93 38.46
C PRO A 409 -5.47 -27.10 37.48
N ASN A 410 -5.53 -26.82 36.18
CA ASN A 410 -5.26 -27.79 35.13
C ASN A 410 -3.82 -28.35 35.30
N PRO A 411 -3.65 -29.68 35.52
CA PRO A 411 -2.32 -30.28 35.70
C PRO A 411 -1.35 -29.99 34.55
N GLU A 412 -1.84 -29.94 33.30
CA GLU A 412 -1.00 -29.70 32.11
C GLU A 412 -0.45 -28.27 32.04
N ARG A 413 -1.04 -27.34 32.78
CA ARG A 413 -0.64 -25.91 32.80
C ARG A 413 0.29 -25.56 33.96
N LYS A 414 0.49 -26.47 34.92
CA LYS A 414 1.27 -26.19 36.15
C LYS A 414 2.73 -25.82 35.86
N ASP A 415 3.31 -26.37 34.80
CA ASP A 415 4.70 -26.10 34.42
C ASP A 415 4.84 -25.00 33.36
N VAL A 416 3.73 -24.42 32.90
CA VAL A 416 3.74 -23.34 31.91
C VAL A 416 4.03 -22.02 32.62
N LEU A 417 5.20 -21.44 32.35
CA LEU A 417 5.58 -20.14 32.91
C LEU A 417 4.81 -18.99 32.24
N PRO A 418 4.51 -17.90 32.98
CA PRO A 418 3.95 -16.70 32.39
C PRO A 418 4.93 -16.09 31.36
N PRO A 419 4.44 -15.34 30.37
CA PRO A 419 5.31 -14.69 29.39
C PRO A 419 6.24 -13.69 30.08
N GLU A 420 7.48 -13.61 29.58
CA GLU A 420 8.45 -12.64 30.06
C GLU A 420 7.94 -11.20 29.86
N LYS A 421 8.08 -10.37 30.89
CA LYS A 421 7.74 -8.94 30.81
C LYS A 421 8.85 -8.22 30.05
N GLU A 422 8.47 -7.40 29.06
CA GLU A 422 9.44 -6.58 28.31
C GLU A 422 10.24 -5.68 29.26
N SER A 423 11.55 -5.58 29.03
CA SER A 423 12.43 -4.72 29.81
C SER A 423 12.00 -3.25 29.70
N PHE A 424 12.13 -2.49 30.79
CA PHE A 424 11.81 -1.05 30.81
C PHE A 424 12.50 -0.29 29.67
N PHE A 425 13.77 -0.60 29.40
CA PHE A 425 14.53 0.08 28.33
C PHE A 425 14.00 -0.25 26.93
N GLU A 426 13.59 -1.49 26.70
CA GLU A 426 13.00 -1.91 25.41
C GLU A 426 11.65 -1.24 25.19
N ASN A 427 10.78 -1.27 26.19
CA ASN A 427 9.51 -0.55 26.18
C ASN A 427 9.70 0.95 25.92
N PHE A 428 10.65 1.60 26.61
CA PHE A 428 10.96 3.02 26.41
C PHE A 428 11.44 3.30 24.97
N LYS A 429 12.37 2.49 24.45
CA LYS A 429 12.89 2.64 23.09
C LYS A 429 11.80 2.45 22.03
N ASN A 430 10.96 1.43 22.19
CA ASN A 430 9.85 1.14 21.28
C ASN A 430 8.83 2.30 21.27
N GLN A 431 8.49 2.82 22.44
CA GLN A 431 7.61 3.99 22.58
C GLN A 431 8.21 5.23 21.92
N PHE A 432 9.50 5.51 22.15
CA PHE A 432 10.20 6.66 21.59
C PHE A 432 10.25 6.60 20.05
N LEU A 433 10.56 5.43 19.48
CA LEU A 433 10.64 5.24 18.03
C LEU A 433 9.25 5.06 17.39
N GLY A 434 8.20 4.85 18.19
CA GLY A 434 6.86 4.57 17.69
C GLY A 434 6.75 3.24 16.95
N LEU A 435 7.66 2.29 17.25
CA LEU A 435 7.77 1.01 16.58
C LEU A 435 7.27 -0.09 17.50
N TYR A 436 6.37 -0.92 17.00
CA TYR A 436 6.01 -2.17 17.67
C TYR A 436 7.04 -3.26 17.30
N PRO A 437 7.59 -4.01 18.28
CA PRO A 437 8.60 -5.02 17.99
C PRO A 437 8.00 -6.15 17.17
N MET A 438 8.53 -6.35 15.97
CA MET A 438 8.11 -7.40 15.03
C MET A 438 9.35 -8.13 14.51
N THR A 439 9.29 -9.46 14.34
CA THR A 439 10.48 -10.25 13.97
C THR A 439 10.69 -10.38 12.46
N ILE A 440 10.32 -9.33 11.71
CA ILE A 440 10.30 -9.31 10.24
C ILE A 440 11.69 -8.98 9.69
N ASP A 441 12.22 -9.86 8.83
CA ASP A 441 13.43 -9.57 8.09
C ASP A 441 13.17 -8.50 7.01
N LYS A 442 14.22 -7.77 6.60
CA LYS A 442 14.06 -6.67 5.65
C LYS A 442 14.35 -7.08 4.20
N ASN A 443 14.52 -8.36 3.92
CA ASN A 443 14.82 -8.90 2.59
C ASN A 443 13.54 -9.11 1.78
N GLY A 444 13.67 -9.03 0.46
CA GLY A 444 12.61 -9.40 -0.48
C GLY A 444 12.52 -10.90 -0.69
N VAL A 445 11.72 -11.33 -1.66
CA VAL A 445 11.64 -12.74 -2.05
C VAL A 445 12.91 -13.19 -2.79
N LEU A 446 13.43 -12.35 -3.69
CA LEU A 446 14.53 -12.63 -4.61
C LEU A 446 15.86 -11.96 -4.20
N MET A 447 15.80 -10.79 -3.56
CA MET A 447 16.97 -9.98 -3.21
C MET A 447 17.07 -9.61 -1.72
N THR A 448 18.28 -9.61 -1.15
CA THR A 448 18.48 -9.14 0.24
C THR A 448 18.59 -7.61 0.31
N LYS A 449 18.32 -7.03 1.49
CA LYS A 449 18.48 -5.58 1.71
C LYS A 449 19.92 -5.12 1.80
N LYS A 450 20.80 -6.02 2.24
CA LYS A 450 22.23 -5.79 2.36
C LYS A 450 22.90 -6.87 1.53
N PHE A 451 23.02 -6.58 0.23
CA PHE A 451 23.68 -7.48 -0.70
C PHE A 451 25.13 -7.75 -0.25
N ASP A 452 25.51 -9.01 -0.33
CA ASP A 452 26.83 -9.54 -0.04
C ASP A 452 27.28 -10.34 -1.26
N GLU A 453 28.38 -9.93 -1.88
CA GLU A 453 28.92 -10.55 -3.09
C GLU A 453 29.37 -12.00 -2.86
N THR A 454 29.60 -12.40 -1.61
CA THR A 454 29.95 -13.79 -1.24
C THR A 454 28.73 -14.69 -1.11
N LYS A 455 27.51 -14.15 -1.20
CA LYS A 455 26.26 -14.91 -1.04
C LYS A 455 25.55 -15.09 -2.37
N PHE A 456 24.96 -16.27 -2.56
CA PHE A 456 24.17 -16.61 -3.73
C PHE A 456 22.68 -16.44 -3.40
N GLU A 457 22.03 -15.49 -4.06
CA GLU A 457 20.63 -15.15 -3.81
C GLU A 457 19.68 -15.85 -4.82
N LEU A 458 18.40 -15.92 -4.49
CA LEU A 458 17.36 -16.41 -5.41
C LEU A 458 17.35 -15.69 -6.76
N ILE A 459 17.65 -14.38 -6.78
CA ILE A 459 17.76 -13.65 -8.04
C ILE A 459 18.94 -14.10 -8.90
N ASP A 460 20.04 -14.58 -8.30
CA ASP A 460 21.18 -15.10 -9.05
C ASP A 460 20.83 -16.44 -9.70
N GLN A 461 20.10 -17.29 -8.97
CA GLN A 461 19.60 -18.56 -9.52
C GLN A 461 18.66 -18.34 -10.72
N VAL A 462 17.82 -17.31 -10.67
CA VAL A 462 16.97 -16.91 -11.80
C VAL A 462 17.82 -16.50 -13.02
N ILE A 463 18.93 -15.79 -12.80
CA ILE A 463 19.84 -15.38 -13.88
C ILE A 463 20.54 -16.59 -14.51
N GLU A 464 20.94 -17.57 -13.70
CA GLU A 464 21.57 -18.82 -14.17
C GLU A 464 20.60 -19.73 -14.93
N ASN A 465 19.34 -19.77 -14.52
CA ASN A 465 18.29 -20.58 -15.14
C ASN A 465 17.51 -19.85 -16.24
N GLU A 466 18.09 -18.78 -16.82
CA GLU A 466 17.48 -18.06 -17.95
C GLU A 466 16.06 -17.51 -17.67
N GLY A 467 15.74 -17.18 -16.42
CA GLY A 467 14.43 -16.64 -16.01
C GLY A 467 13.55 -17.66 -15.27
N GLU A 468 13.82 -18.96 -15.41
CA GLU A 468 13.01 -20.01 -14.79
C GLU A 468 13.41 -20.32 -13.34
N LEU A 469 12.42 -20.71 -12.52
CA LEU A 469 12.66 -21.23 -11.18
C LEU A 469 11.74 -22.40 -10.88
N LYS A 470 12.32 -23.60 -10.74
CA LYS A 470 11.56 -24.82 -10.45
C LYS A 470 11.26 -24.94 -8.97
N SER A 471 10.13 -25.56 -8.62
CA SER A 471 9.72 -25.75 -7.22
C SER A 471 10.78 -26.47 -6.36
N SER A 472 11.55 -27.38 -6.96
CA SER A 472 12.63 -28.12 -6.28
C SER A 472 13.85 -27.27 -5.93
N GLN A 473 14.01 -26.12 -6.60
CA GLN A 473 15.12 -25.18 -6.38
C GLN A 473 14.77 -24.14 -5.31
N ILE A 474 13.50 -23.98 -4.96
CA ILE A 474 13.03 -23.00 -3.99
C ILE A 474 13.26 -23.56 -2.57
N PRO A 475 13.99 -22.85 -1.70
CA PRO A 475 14.18 -23.30 -0.32
C PRO A 475 12.84 -23.47 0.42
N LYS A 476 12.76 -24.42 1.37
CA LYS A 476 11.53 -24.57 2.18
C LYS A 476 11.31 -23.43 3.17
N ALA A 477 12.40 -22.85 3.69
CA ALA A 477 12.35 -21.68 4.57
C ALA A 477 12.24 -20.39 3.76
N LEU A 478 11.68 -19.33 4.37
CA LEU A 478 11.70 -17.98 3.80
C LEU A 478 13.12 -17.40 3.89
N THR A 479 13.99 -17.85 2.98
CA THR A 479 15.33 -17.29 2.78
C THR A 479 15.47 -16.79 1.36
N THR A 480 16.17 -15.67 1.24
CA THR A 480 16.58 -15.06 -0.02
C THR A 480 17.96 -15.54 -0.46
N VAL A 481 18.81 -15.93 0.51
CA VAL A 481 20.14 -16.53 0.26
C VAL A 481 20.01 -18.04 0.25
N ILE A 482 20.55 -18.68 -0.79
CA ILE A 482 20.44 -20.13 -1.00
C ILE A 482 21.75 -20.84 -0.61
N SER A 483 22.89 -20.23 -0.90
CA SER A 483 24.22 -20.76 -0.57
C SER A 483 25.26 -19.65 -0.49
N ASP A 484 26.47 -20.01 -0.09
CA ASP A 484 27.64 -19.17 -0.32
C ASP A 484 28.07 -19.32 -1.79
N ARG A 485 28.62 -18.26 -2.37
CA ARG A 485 29.30 -18.35 -3.66
C ARG A 485 30.64 -19.03 -3.43
N SER A 486 30.87 -20.17 -4.07
CA SER A 486 32.18 -20.81 -4.05
C SER A 486 33.25 -19.81 -4.52
N PRO A 487 34.43 -19.72 -3.88
CA PRO A 487 35.50 -18.80 -4.27
C PRO A 487 36.18 -19.13 -5.63
N GLU A 488 35.51 -19.87 -6.51
CA GLU A 488 36.04 -20.24 -7.83
C GLU A 488 35.47 -19.31 -8.91
N GLY A 489 36.33 -18.43 -9.43
CA GLY A 489 35.99 -17.54 -10.55
C GLY A 489 36.71 -16.19 -10.59
N GLY A 490 37.76 -15.98 -9.80
CA GLY A 490 38.78 -14.99 -10.14
C GLY A 490 39.69 -15.54 -11.24
N ALA A 491 39.89 -14.78 -12.31
CA ALA A 491 40.66 -15.02 -13.56
C ALA A 491 39.85 -15.70 -14.69
N GLN A 492 39.82 -15.20 -15.94
CA GLN A 492 40.70 -14.29 -16.69
C GLN A 492 39.90 -13.26 -17.50
#